data_AF-A0A6J1I5T4-F1
#
_entry.id   AF-A0A6J1I5T4-F1
#
_cell.length_a   1.000
_cell.length_b   1.000
_cell.length_c   1.000
_cell.angle_alpha   90.00
_cell.angle_beta   90.00
_cell.angle_gamma   90.00
#
_symmetry.space_group_name_H-M   'P 1'
#
loop_
_entity.id
_entity.type
_entity.pdbx_description
1 polymer ?
#
loop_
_entity_poly.entity_id
_entity_poly.type
_entity_poly.pdbx_seq_one_letter_code
_entity_poly.pdbx_strand_id
1 'polypeptide(L)'
;MKIEKEITHPIHPRHKLTLNYTEAPFNCDGCHEAGIGYNYKCHQCGFHMHKVCAVGAPTITHPFYKKCEFKLHHHPPGQAKRVCDACRTHIHGFVYHCNACDFDLHPCCASLPQVLDDGQHHLYLCHKLSSSCHGCGGKGLGWSYRSKCRTYNLHLSCVKEMLVESWQAMYFNVDKNKVREMVTTIPRLKGSMQDRRGARGAVEKCGRVAGAAARVIISAILGDPSAIVAAVVGGIISK
;
A
#
# COMPACT_ATOMS: atom_id res chain seq x y z
N MET A 1 12.62 -14.63 -10.25
CA MET A 1 11.89 -13.98 -11.36
C MET A 1 12.83 -12.97 -12.01
N LYS A 2 13.13 -13.11 -13.30
CA LYS A 2 14.06 -12.21 -14.01
C LYS A 2 13.34 -10.86 -14.20
N ILE A 3 13.88 -9.79 -13.63
CA ILE A 3 13.30 -8.45 -13.81
C ILE A 3 13.86 -7.90 -15.12
N GLU A 4 13.00 -7.76 -16.12
CA GLU A 4 13.37 -7.17 -17.41
C GLU A 4 13.45 -5.66 -17.29
N LYS A 5 14.47 -5.05 -17.90
CA LYS A 5 14.63 -3.59 -17.89
C LYS A 5 13.64 -2.90 -18.82
N GLU A 6 13.12 -3.61 -19.82
CA GLU A 6 12.25 -3.08 -20.85
C GLU A 6 11.24 -4.16 -21.26
N ILE A 7 9.97 -3.77 -21.43
CA ILE A 7 8.87 -4.65 -21.81
C ILE A 7 7.95 -3.97 -22.83
N THR A 8 7.18 -4.76 -23.56
CA THR A 8 5.99 -4.30 -24.28
C THR A 8 4.76 -4.80 -23.53
N HIS A 9 3.83 -3.90 -23.20
CA HIS A 9 2.65 -4.25 -22.42
C HIS A 9 1.40 -4.31 -23.31
N PRO A 10 0.48 -5.29 -23.16
CA PRO A 10 -0.69 -5.43 -24.02
C PRO A 10 -1.62 -4.21 -24.08
N ILE A 11 -1.80 -3.49 -22.96
CA ILE A 11 -2.61 -2.26 -22.93
C ILE A 11 -1.86 -1.01 -23.40
N HIS A 12 -0.57 -1.15 -23.73
CA HIS A 12 0.26 -0.07 -24.28
C HIS A 12 1.22 -0.61 -25.35
N PRO A 13 0.71 -1.16 -26.48
CA PRO A 13 1.54 -1.92 -27.41
C PRO A 13 2.45 -1.05 -28.29
N ARG A 14 2.16 0.26 -28.40
CA ARG A 14 2.87 1.17 -29.32
C ARG A 14 4.23 1.62 -28.80
N HIS A 15 4.42 1.68 -27.49
CA HIS A 15 5.69 2.08 -26.90
C HIS A 15 6.15 1.04 -25.89
N LYS A 16 7.46 0.96 -25.73
CA LYS A 16 8.07 0.13 -24.70
C LYS A 16 8.02 0.83 -23.36
N LEU A 17 7.83 0.04 -22.31
CA LEU A 17 7.92 0.50 -20.93
C LEU A 17 9.25 0.06 -20.36
N THR A 18 9.95 0.97 -19.70
CA THR A 18 11.24 0.69 -19.06
C THR A 18 11.08 0.72 -17.55
N LEU A 19 11.79 -0.15 -16.86
CA LEU A 19 11.88 -0.14 -15.40
C LEU A 19 12.54 1.17 -14.95
N ASN A 20 11.83 1.91 -14.11
CA ASN A 20 12.23 3.18 -13.57
C ASN A 20 12.03 3.19 -12.05
N TYR A 21 12.75 4.06 -11.33
CA TYR A 21 12.51 4.35 -9.92
C TYR A 21 12.06 5.81 -9.78
N THR A 22 11.03 6.07 -8.97
CA THR A 22 10.54 7.44 -8.70
C THR A 22 10.25 7.65 -7.23
N GLU A 23 10.65 8.79 -6.68
CA GLU A 23 10.21 9.25 -5.36
C GLU A 23 8.94 10.10 -5.44
N ALA A 24 8.57 10.56 -6.63
CA ALA A 24 7.31 11.25 -6.86
C ALA A 24 6.20 10.21 -7.05
N PRO A 25 5.06 10.31 -6.34
CA PRO A 25 3.95 9.41 -6.57
C PRO A 25 3.38 9.56 -7.98
N PHE A 26 2.81 8.46 -8.46
CA PHE A 26 2.15 8.37 -9.74
C PHE A 26 0.83 7.60 -9.59
N ASN A 27 -0.04 7.72 -10.58
CA ASN A 27 -1.22 6.86 -10.70
C ASN A 27 -0.89 5.78 -11.72
N CYS A 28 -1.17 4.52 -11.37
CA CYS A 28 -0.97 3.40 -12.28
C CYS A 28 -2.08 3.37 -13.35
N ASP A 29 -1.70 3.40 -14.62
CA ASP A 29 -2.66 3.35 -15.75
C ASP A 29 -3.37 2.00 -15.91
N GLY A 30 -2.88 0.96 -15.21
CA GLY A 30 -3.53 -0.35 -15.18
C GLY A 30 -4.61 -0.48 -14.10
N CYS A 31 -4.22 -0.34 -12.83
CA CYS A 31 -5.14 -0.55 -11.70
C CYS A 31 -5.79 0.73 -11.17
N HIS A 32 -5.34 1.91 -11.62
CA HIS A 32 -5.74 3.23 -11.16
C HIS A 32 -5.50 3.52 -9.67
N GLU A 33 -4.66 2.71 -9.02
CA GLU A 33 -4.19 2.98 -7.66
C GLU A 33 -2.91 3.82 -7.69
N ALA A 34 -2.68 4.56 -6.61
CA ALA A 34 -1.45 5.31 -6.40
C ALA A 34 -0.23 4.38 -6.29
N GLY A 35 0.93 4.86 -6.73
CA GLY A 35 2.20 4.15 -6.64
C GLY A 35 3.38 5.06 -6.34
N ILE A 36 4.45 4.47 -5.81
CA ILE A 36 5.75 5.10 -5.61
C ILE A 36 6.87 4.06 -5.80
N GLY A 37 8.10 4.51 -6.02
CA GLY A 37 9.26 3.65 -6.13
C GLY A 37 9.41 3.03 -7.51
N TYR A 38 9.75 1.75 -7.56
CA TYR A 38 9.95 1.06 -8.82
C TYR A 38 8.65 0.87 -9.61
N ASN A 39 8.67 1.30 -10.87
CA ASN A 39 7.54 1.27 -11.80
C ASN A 39 8.03 0.98 -13.22
N TYR A 40 7.10 0.66 -14.11
CA TYR A 40 7.36 0.65 -15.55
C TYR A 40 6.80 1.94 -16.15
N LYS A 41 7.65 2.71 -16.81
CA LYS A 41 7.33 4.01 -17.37
C LYS A 41 7.57 4.03 -18.87
N CYS A 42 6.65 4.65 -19.61
CA CYS A 42 6.90 5.07 -20.98
C CYS A 42 7.65 6.42 -20.99
N HIS A 43 8.70 6.53 -21.78
CA HIS A 43 9.43 7.80 -21.94
C HIS A 43 8.85 8.70 -23.04
N GLN A 44 7.98 8.14 -23.90
CA GLN A 44 7.37 8.84 -25.03
C GLN A 44 6.02 9.47 -24.67
N CYS A 45 5.36 8.96 -23.62
CA CYS A 45 4.12 9.52 -23.10
C CYS A 45 4.08 9.39 -21.57
N GLY A 46 3.08 10.00 -20.91
CA GLY A 46 2.92 9.96 -19.45
C GLY A 46 2.36 8.64 -18.91
N PHE A 47 2.67 7.49 -19.51
CA PHE A 47 2.13 6.18 -19.10
C PHE A 47 3.00 5.51 -18.03
N HIS A 48 2.39 5.09 -16.94
CA HIS A 48 3.03 4.51 -15.75
C HIS A 48 2.27 3.29 -15.23
N MET A 49 3.00 2.23 -14.84
CA MET A 49 2.42 1.05 -14.21
C MET A 49 3.23 0.60 -13.00
N HIS A 50 2.53 0.12 -11.96
CA HIS A 50 3.20 -0.66 -10.93
C HIS A 50 3.87 -1.89 -11.55
N LYS A 51 4.98 -2.35 -10.96
CA LYS A 51 5.63 -3.61 -11.38
C LYS A 51 4.67 -4.79 -11.43
N VAL A 52 3.84 -4.95 -10.41
CA VAL A 52 2.85 -6.05 -10.36
C VAL A 52 1.79 -5.93 -11.44
N CYS A 53 1.41 -4.72 -11.87
CA CYS A 53 0.46 -4.53 -12.95
C CYS A 53 1.08 -4.78 -14.32
N ALA A 54 2.38 -4.51 -14.47
CA ALA A 54 3.09 -4.62 -15.73
C ALA A 54 3.61 -6.04 -16.03
N VAL A 55 4.08 -6.75 -15.00
CA VAL A 55 4.73 -8.07 -15.15
C VAL A 55 4.24 -9.09 -14.12
N GLY A 56 3.09 -8.85 -13.49
CA GLY A 56 2.47 -9.81 -12.57
C GLY A 56 2.13 -11.13 -13.27
N ALA A 57 2.16 -12.23 -12.52
CA ALA A 57 1.74 -13.51 -13.05
C ALA A 57 0.26 -13.44 -13.48
N PRO A 58 -0.13 -13.99 -14.64
CA PRO A 58 -1.54 -14.00 -15.06
C PRO A 58 -2.46 -14.70 -14.07
N THR A 59 -1.91 -15.54 -13.20
CA THR A 59 -2.64 -16.32 -12.21
C THR A 59 -1.82 -16.45 -10.94
N ILE A 60 -2.46 -16.28 -9.77
CA ILE A 60 -1.84 -16.39 -8.46
C ILE A 60 -2.72 -17.14 -7.47
N THR A 61 -2.09 -17.68 -6.42
CA THR A 61 -2.77 -18.16 -5.20
C THR A 61 -2.39 -17.26 -4.03
N HIS A 62 -3.26 -17.11 -3.05
CA HIS A 62 -2.97 -16.31 -1.86
C HIS A 62 -3.13 -17.13 -0.56
N PRO A 63 -2.23 -17.03 0.45
CA PRO A 63 -2.27 -17.84 1.66
C PRO A 63 -3.60 -17.81 2.44
N PHE A 64 -4.33 -16.69 2.36
CA PHE A 64 -5.62 -16.53 3.02
C PHE A 64 -6.79 -17.19 2.29
N TYR A 65 -6.60 -17.54 1.03
CA TYR A 65 -7.62 -18.09 0.16
C TYR A 65 -7.13 -19.40 -0.45
N LYS A 66 -6.90 -20.40 0.40
CA LYS A 66 -6.27 -21.69 0.02
C LYS A 66 -7.02 -22.49 -1.06
N LYS A 67 -8.28 -22.16 -1.34
CA LYS A 67 -9.12 -22.80 -2.36
C LYS A 67 -9.35 -21.90 -3.57
N CYS A 68 -8.66 -20.76 -3.65
CA CYS A 68 -8.89 -19.76 -4.68
C CYS A 68 -7.66 -19.65 -5.58
N GLU A 69 -7.93 -19.66 -6.87
CA GLU A 69 -7.01 -19.24 -7.91
C GLU A 69 -7.50 -17.90 -8.44
N PHE A 70 -6.67 -16.86 -8.36
CA PHE A 70 -7.01 -15.54 -8.85
C PHE A 70 -6.37 -15.31 -10.21
N LYS A 71 -7.19 -14.90 -11.17
CA LYS A 71 -6.75 -14.55 -12.53
C LYS A 71 -6.69 -13.04 -12.67
N LEU A 72 -5.64 -12.54 -13.32
CA LEU A 72 -5.52 -11.12 -13.62
C LEU A 72 -6.45 -10.75 -14.78
N HIS A 73 -7.33 -9.80 -14.54
CA HIS A 73 -8.16 -9.15 -15.54
C HIS A 73 -7.78 -7.68 -15.64
N HIS A 74 -7.79 -7.13 -16.85
CA HIS A 74 -7.52 -5.71 -17.07
C HIS A 74 -8.70 -4.79 -16.70
N HIS A 75 -9.88 -5.38 -16.49
CA HIS A 75 -11.08 -4.67 -16.05
C HIS A 75 -11.84 -5.55 -15.05
N PRO A 76 -12.60 -4.95 -14.11
CA PRO A 76 -13.45 -5.70 -13.20
C PRO A 76 -14.49 -6.54 -13.97
N PRO A 77 -14.73 -7.80 -13.57
CA PRO A 77 -15.75 -8.63 -14.23
C PRO A 77 -17.16 -8.17 -13.91
N GLY A 78 -18.01 -8.08 -14.94
CA GLY A 78 -19.40 -7.66 -14.82
C GLY A 78 -19.58 -6.13 -14.85
N GLN A 79 -20.81 -5.67 -14.60
CA GLN A 79 -21.18 -4.24 -14.61
C GLN A 79 -21.26 -3.63 -13.20
N ALA A 80 -21.23 -4.47 -12.16
CA ALA A 80 -21.33 -4.00 -10.78
C ALA A 80 -20.00 -3.40 -10.30
N LYS A 81 -20.08 -2.37 -9.46
CA LYS A 81 -18.90 -1.83 -8.77
C LYS A 81 -18.33 -2.90 -7.85
N ARG A 82 -17.05 -3.23 -8.04
CA ARG A 82 -16.34 -4.24 -7.24
C ARG A 82 -15.49 -3.59 -6.15
N VAL A 83 -15.29 -4.32 -5.07
CA VAL A 83 -14.55 -3.87 -3.88
C VAL A 83 -13.50 -4.91 -3.57
N CYS A 84 -12.27 -4.46 -3.29
CA CYS A 84 -11.17 -5.35 -2.95
C CYS A 84 -11.39 -5.99 -1.57
N ASP A 85 -11.26 -7.30 -1.48
CA ASP A 85 -11.47 -8.05 -0.24
C ASP A 85 -10.39 -7.79 0.81
N ALA A 86 -9.21 -7.35 0.38
CA ALA A 86 -8.11 -7.00 1.27
C ALA A 86 -8.26 -5.60 1.88
N CYS A 87 -8.41 -4.56 1.07
CA CYS A 87 -8.39 -3.18 1.56
C CYS A 87 -9.76 -2.50 1.61
N ARG A 88 -10.81 -3.19 1.16
CA ARG A 88 -12.20 -2.70 1.14
C ARG A 88 -12.43 -1.40 0.35
N THR A 89 -11.50 -1.01 -0.52
CA THR A 89 -11.68 0.11 -1.45
C THR A 89 -12.14 -0.36 -2.82
N HIS A 90 -12.70 0.56 -3.61
CA HIS A 90 -13.20 0.28 -4.96
C HIS A 90 -12.09 -0.16 -5.92
N ILE A 91 -12.46 -0.99 -6.88
CA ILE A 91 -11.60 -1.45 -7.96
C ILE A 91 -12.01 -0.73 -9.24
N HIS A 92 -11.07 0.00 -9.83
CA HIS A 92 -11.32 0.84 -11.00
C HIS A 92 -10.71 0.29 -12.29
N GLY A 93 -9.75 -0.63 -12.21
CA GLY A 93 -9.05 -1.19 -13.37
C GLY A 93 -8.63 -2.62 -13.13
N PHE A 94 -7.33 -2.90 -13.29
CA PHE A 94 -6.76 -4.24 -13.16
C PHE A 94 -7.13 -4.89 -11.81
N VAL A 95 -7.50 -6.16 -11.86
CA VAL A 95 -7.98 -6.94 -10.71
C VAL A 95 -7.51 -8.39 -10.79
N TYR A 96 -7.14 -8.95 -9.64
CA TYR A 96 -7.04 -10.38 -9.47
C TYR A 96 -8.39 -10.89 -8.99
N HIS A 97 -9.09 -11.67 -9.82
CA HIS A 97 -10.42 -12.16 -9.56
C HIS A 97 -10.44 -13.70 -9.45
N CYS A 98 -11.13 -14.22 -8.44
CA CYS A 98 -11.38 -15.65 -8.30
C CYS A 98 -12.81 -15.98 -8.74
N ASN A 99 -12.98 -16.59 -9.91
CA ASN A 99 -14.29 -16.96 -10.45
C ASN A 99 -15.09 -17.89 -9.52
N ALA A 100 -14.42 -18.77 -8.76
CA ALA A 100 -15.08 -19.79 -7.95
C ALA A 100 -15.66 -19.24 -6.63
N CYS A 101 -15.07 -18.18 -6.08
CA CYS A 101 -15.46 -17.62 -4.79
C CYS A 101 -15.89 -16.15 -4.87
N ASP A 102 -15.85 -15.56 -6.07
CA ASP A 102 -16.20 -14.18 -6.36
C ASP A 102 -15.37 -13.15 -5.56
N PHE A 103 -14.16 -13.53 -5.15
CA PHE A 103 -13.23 -12.66 -4.43
C PHE A 103 -12.40 -11.82 -5.39
N ASP A 104 -12.15 -10.58 -4.99
CA ASP A 104 -11.40 -9.60 -5.77
C ASP A 104 -10.27 -8.98 -4.97
N LEU A 105 -9.10 -8.86 -5.59
CA LEU A 105 -7.94 -8.19 -5.01
C LEU A 105 -7.36 -7.19 -6.00
N HIS A 106 -7.04 -5.98 -5.54
CA HIS A 106 -6.13 -5.11 -6.29
C HIS A 106 -4.79 -5.84 -6.49
N PRO A 107 -4.10 -5.64 -7.62
CA PRO A 107 -2.76 -6.16 -7.82
C PRO A 107 -1.78 -5.82 -6.68
N CYS A 108 -1.80 -4.57 -6.19
CA CYS A 108 -0.96 -4.14 -5.07
C CYS A 108 -1.29 -4.88 -3.76
N CYS A 109 -2.58 -5.09 -3.46
CA CYS A 109 -3.01 -5.83 -2.28
C CYS A 109 -2.62 -7.31 -2.36
N ALA A 110 -2.80 -7.94 -3.51
CA ALA A 110 -2.43 -9.34 -3.73
C ALA A 110 -0.91 -9.58 -3.61
N SER A 111 -0.09 -8.57 -3.92
CA SER A 111 1.37 -8.61 -3.78
C SER A 111 1.91 -8.24 -2.40
N LEU A 112 1.04 -7.97 -1.42
CA LEU A 112 1.49 -7.58 -0.09
C LEU A 112 2.30 -8.71 0.59
N PRO A 113 3.48 -8.41 1.17
CA PRO A 113 4.25 -9.37 1.94
C PRO A 113 3.47 -9.93 3.14
N GLN A 114 3.70 -11.20 3.48
CA GLN A 114 3.10 -11.78 4.69
C GLN A 114 3.69 -11.19 5.98
N VAL A 115 4.94 -10.74 5.91
CA VAL A 115 5.66 -10.10 7.01
C VAL A 115 6.37 -8.86 6.48
N LEU A 116 6.22 -7.74 7.20
CA LEU A 116 7.02 -6.54 7.01
C LEU A 116 7.97 -6.39 8.19
N ASP A 117 9.18 -5.90 7.92
CA ASP A 117 10.20 -5.60 8.92
C ASP A 117 10.53 -4.10 8.87
N ASP A 118 10.37 -3.42 9.99
CA ASP A 118 10.74 -1.99 10.14
C ASP A 118 12.14 -1.79 10.75
N GLY A 119 12.90 -2.88 10.92
CA GLY A 119 14.21 -2.93 11.58
C GLY A 119 14.12 -3.14 13.09
N GLN A 120 12.94 -2.98 13.70
CA GLN A 120 12.71 -3.15 15.14
C GLN A 120 11.59 -4.14 15.46
N HIS A 121 10.60 -4.26 14.58
CA HIS A 121 9.38 -5.03 14.76
C HIS A 121 8.98 -5.72 13.46
N HIS A 122 8.42 -6.91 13.62
CA HIS A 122 7.73 -7.62 12.54
C HIS A 122 6.23 -7.34 12.59
N LEU A 123 5.69 -6.90 11.45
CA LEU A 123 4.26 -6.74 11.22
C LEU A 123 3.77 -7.86 10.33
N TYR A 124 2.78 -8.60 10.80
CA TYR A 124 2.23 -9.78 10.14
C TYR A 124 0.91 -9.42 9.48
N LEU A 125 0.78 -9.76 8.20
CA LEU A 125 -0.47 -9.64 7.48
C LEU A 125 -1.49 -10.61 8.07
N CYS A 126 -2.72 -10.14 8.28
CA CYS A 126 -3.79 -10.88 8.93
C CYS A 126 -5.08 -10.81 8.12
N HIS A 127 -5.73 -11.98 7.91
CA HIS A 127 -6.97 -12.10 7.15
C HIS A 127 -8.23 -11.64 7.90
N LYS A 128 -8.36 -12.04 9.18
CA LYS A 128 -9.57 -11.81 9.99
C LYS A 128 -9.26 -10.86 11.15
N LEU A 129 -10.12 -9.86 11.30
CA LEU A 129 -9.96 -8.76 12.25
C LEU A 129 -10.49 -9.17 13.63
N SER A 130 -9.65 -9.85 14.41
CA SER A 130 -9.99 -10.29 15.78
C SER A 130 -9.79 -9.19 16.84
N SER A 131 -9.19 -8.06 16.48
CA SER A 131 -8.80 -6.97 17.40
C SER A 131 -9.20 -5.61 16.84
N SER A 132 -9.40 -4.62 17.71
CA SER A 132 -9.66 -3.24 17.31
C SER A 132 -8.49 -2.66 16.50
N CYS A 133 -8.81 -1.77 15.56
CA CYS A 133 -7.83 -1.03 14.79
C CYS A 133 -7.40 0.22 15.56
N HIS A 134 -6.10 0.53 15.53
CA HIS A 134 -5.56 1.74 16.16
C HIS A 134 -5.91 3.01 15.37
N GLY A 135 -6.28 2.90 14.10
CA GLY A 135 -6.72 4.02 13.27
C GLY A 135 -8.16 4.43 13.52
N CYS A 136 -9.10 3.48 13.50
CA CYS A 136 -10.54 3.77 13.62
C CYS A 136 -11.19 3.35 14.95
N GLY A 137 -10.47 2.66 15.84
CA GLY A 137 -11.01 2.11 17.10
C GLY A 137 -11.95 0.90 16.94
N GLY A 138 -12.51 0.69 15.75
CA GLY A 138 -13.46 -0.38 15.46
C GLY A 138 -12.83 -1.73 15.10
N LYS A 139 -13.69 -2.75 15.00
CA LYS A 139 -13.43 -3.98 14.25
C LYS A 139 -13.91 -3.76 12.82
N GLY A 140 -13.15 -4.18 11.82
CA GLY A 140 -13.48 -3.95 10.42
C GLY A 140 -13.72 -5.24 9.62
N LEU A 141 -13.88 -5.04 8.30
CA LEU A 141 -13.74 -6.07 7.27
C LEU A 141 -12.42 -5.87 6.53
N GLY A 142 -11.91 -6.93 5.89
CA GLY A 142 -10.64 -6.89 5.16
C GLY A 142 -9.42 -7.22 6.01
N TRP A 143 -8.24 -6.92 5.49
CA TRP A 143 -6.96 -7.32 6.07
C TRP A 143 -6.37 -6.24 6.96
N SER A 144 -5.45 -6.67 7.83
CA SER A 144 -4.63 -5.76 8.63
C SER A 144 -3.18 -6.21 8.69
N TYR A 145 -2.32 -5.28 9.05
CA TYR A 145 -1.00 -5.61 9.58
C TYR A 145 -1.01 -5.49 11.09
N ARG A 146 -0.46 -6.50 11.76
CA ARG A 146 -0.44 -6.61 13.22
C ARG A 146 0.94 -6.94 13.75
N SER A 147 1.37 -6.28 14.82
CA SER A 147 2.64 -6.58 15.48
C SER A 147 2.57 -7.88 16.30
N LYS A 148 3.71 -8.56 16.48
CA LYS A 148 3.80 -9.78 17.32
C LYS A 148 3.37 -9.54 18.77
N CYS A 149 3.75 -8.40 19.34
CA CYS A 149 3.36 -7.99 20.70
C CYS A 149 1.91 -7.47 20.79
N ARG A 150 1.13 -7.54 19.71
CA ARG A 150 -0.28 -7.10 19.61
C ARG A 150 -0.51 -5.63 19.97
N THR A 151 0.55 -4.84 20.07
CA THR A 151 0.51 -3.40 20.34
C THR A 151 0.02 -2.59 19.15
N TYR A 152 0.05 -3.14 17.94
CA TYR A 152 -0.40 -2.45 16.73
C TYR A 152 -1.25 -3.37 15.87
N ASN A 153 -2.33 -2.81 15.36
CA ASN A 153 -3.24 -3.44 14.41
C ASN A 153 -3.83 -2.31 13.55
N LEU A 154 -3.49 -2.29 12.26
CA LEU A 154 -3.97 -1.28 11.32
C LEU A 154 -4.63 -1.96 10.13
N HIS A 155 -5.90 -1.65 9.90
CA HIS A 155 -6.59 -2.10 8.69
C HIS A 155 -5.95 -1.48 7.45
N LEU A 156 -5.87 -2.24 6.35
CA LEU A 156 -5.41 -1.70 5.08
C LEU A 156 -6.31 -0.54 4.61
N SER A 157 -7.62 -0.61 4.87
CA SER A 157 -8.56 0.48 4.57
C SER A 157 -8.18 1.77 5.30
N CYS A 158 -7.95 1.69 6.61
CA CYS A 158 -7.55 2.84 7.42
C CYS A 158 -6.22 3.44 6.96
N VAL A 159 -5.26 2.61 6.55
CA VAL A 159 -3.98 3.11 6.01
C VAL A 159 -4.20 3.80 4.66
N LYS A 160 -5.07 3.27 3.79
CA LYS A 160 -5.44 3.94 2.53
C LYS A 160 -6.16 5.26 2.77
N GLU A 161 -7.06 5.34 3.75
CA GLU A 161 -7.73 6.59 4.12
C GLU A 161 -6.72 7.66 4.60
N MET A 162 -5.76 7.28 5.44
CA MET A 162 -4.68 8.19 5.87
C MET A 162 -3.90 8.76 4.68
N LEU A 163 -3.69 7.96 3.63
CA LEU A 163 -3.03 8.43 2.40
C LEU A 163 -3.87 9.45 1.64
N VAL A 164 -5.17 9.18 1.49
CA VAL A 164 -6.10 10.10 0.79
C VAL A 164 -6.22 11.42 1.54
N GLU A 165 -6.43 11.39 2.86
CA GLU A 165 -6.51 12.61 3.67
C GLU A 165 -5.22 13.44 3.58
N SER A 166 -4.08 12.77 3.60
CA SER A 166 -2.78 13.44 3.50
C SER A 166 -2.50 13.98 2.09
N TRP A 167 -2.99 13.32 1.03
CA TRP A 167 -2.97 13.85 -0.34
C TRP A 167 -3.89 15.04 -0.52
N GLN A 168 -5.14 14.95 -0.04
CA GLN A 168 -6.13 16.03 -0.14
C GLN A 168 -5.65 17.30 0.55
N ALA A 169 -5.00 17.20 1.72
CA ALA A 169 -4.38 18.33 2.40
C ALA A 169 -3.30 19.06 1.56
N MET A 170 -2.75 18.40 0.53
CA MET A 170 -1.70 18.95 -0.33
C MET A 170 -2.19 19.35 -1.72
N TYR A 171 -3.20 18.70 -2.29
CA TYR A 171 -3.79 19.10 -3.58
C TYR A 171 -4.38 20.51 -3.53
N PHE A 172 -4.83 20.98 -2.37
CA PHE A 172 -5.27 22.37 -2.18
C PHE A 172 -4.13 23.39 -1.95
N ASN A 173 -2.84 22.96 -1.92
CA ASN A 173 -1.69 23.80 -1.53
C ASN A 173 -0.35 23.44 -2.26
N VAL A 174 -0.36 22.95 -3.50
CA VAL A 174 0.75 22.13 -4.07
C VAL A 174 2.14 22.80 -4.13
N ASP A 175 3.08 22.22 -3.36
CA ASP A 175 4.53 22.09 -3.61
C ASP A 175 4.89 20.58 -3.58
N LYS A 176 5.62 20.09 -4.60
CA LYS A 176 6.06 18.70 -4.75
C LYS A 176 6.91 18.18 -3.58
N ASN A 177 7.59 19.07 -2.86
CA ASN A 177 8.41 18.70 -1.70
C ASN A 177 7.59 18.13 -0.54
N LYS A 178 6.35 18.59 -0.35
CA LYS A 178 5.49 18.13 0.76
C LYS A 178 4.97 16.70 0.57
N VAL A 179 4.82 16.25 -0.68
CA VAL A 179 4.41 14.87 -0.97
C VAL A 179 5.49 13.87 -0.54
N ARG A 180 6.76 14.20 -0.79
CA ARG A 180 7.89 13.44 -0.29
C ARG A 180 7.92 13.48 1.24
N GLU A 181 7.66 14.65 1.84
CA GLU A 181 7.58 14.81 3.29
C GLU A 181 6.52 13.90 3.91
N MET A 182 5.36 13.70 3.29
CA MET A 182 4.28 12.83 3.79
C MET A 182 4.65 11.35 3.80
N VAL A 183 5.32 10.84 2.76
CA VAL A 183 5.85 9.46 2.78
C VAL A 183 6.89 9.31 3.91
N THR A 184 7.63 10.39 4.19
CA THR A 184 8.59 10.44 5.30
C THR A 184 7.99 10.85 6.64
N THR A 185 6.73 11.28 6.75
CA THR A 185 6.16 11.88 7.96
C THR A 185 4.93 11.10 8.40
N ILE A 186 4.91 10.71 9.67
CA ILE A 186 3.86 9.89 10.27
C ILE A 186 2.51 10.62 10.16
N PRO A 187 1.48 10.06 9.50
CA PRO A 187 0.12 10.58 9.63
C PRO A 187 -0.28 10.52 11.11
N ARG A 188 -0.72 11.65 11.68
CA ARG A 188 -1.19 11.68 13.08
C ARG A 188 -2.43 10.80 13.17
N LEU A 189 -2.27 9.61 13.78
CA LEU A 189 -3.38 8.74 14.13
C LEU A 189 -4.33 9.52 15.04
N LYS A 190 -5.56 9.79 14.57
CA LYS A 190 -6.61 10.34 15.42
C LYS A 190 -7.08 9.25 16.37
N GLY A 191 -6.46 9.17 17.54
CA GLY A 191 -7.01 8.44 18.68
C GLY A 191 -8.09 9.28 19.34
N SER A 192 -9.35 8.89 19.21
CA SER A 192 -10.36 9.25 20.21
C SER A 192 -10.02 8.49 21.49
N MET A 193 -9.31 9.14 22.40
CA MET A 193 -9.25 8.71 23.79
C MET A 193 -9.65 9.90 24.64
N GLN A 194 -10.86 9.81 25.18
CA GLN A 194 -11.28 10.69 26.27
C GLN A 194 -10.31 10.53 27.45
N ASP A 195 -9.92 11.69 27.91
CA ASP A 195 -9.12 12.05 29.07
C ASP A 195 -9.19 11.03 30.23
N ARG A 196 -8.07 10.35 30.51
CA ARG A 196 -7.75 9.90 31.87
C ARG A 196 -6.28 10.17 32.17
N ARG A 197 -6.10 11.12 33.09
CA ARG A 197 -4.82 11.60 33.62
C ARG A 197 -4.02 10.44 34.21
N GLY A 198 -2.74 10.35 33.79
CA GLY A 198 -1.71 9.61 34.52
C GLY A 198 -0.97 8.53 33.74
N ALA A 199 -0.16 8.89 32.73
CA ALA A 199 0.96 8.07 32.23
C ALA A 199 1.84 8.86 31.22
N ARG A 200 2.39 9.99 31.64
CA ARG A 200 3.13 10.92 30.74
C ARG A 200 4.39 10.32 30.08
N GLY A 201 4.90 9.17 30.55
CA GLY A 201 6.11 8.52 29.99
C GLY A 201 5.86 7.36 29.01
N ALA A 202 4.70 6.69 29.06
CA ALA A 202 4.39 5.54 28.20
C ALA A 202 3.69 5.93 26.88
N VAL A 203 2.95 7.04 26.90
CA VAL A 203 2.15 7.55 25.77
C VAL A 203 3.03 8.10 24.64
N GLU A 204 4.18 8.69 24.96
CA GLU A 204 5.10 9.26 23.95
C GLU A 204 5.88 8.19 23.17
N LYS A 205 6.22 7.07 23.82
CA LYS A 205 6.88 5.92 23.21
C LYS A 205 5.94 5.15 22.27
N CYS A 206 4.65 5.06 22.63
CA CYS A 206 3.62 4.42 21.80
C CYS A 206 3.34 5.21 20.50
N GLY A 207 3.34 6.55 20.58
CA GLY A 207 3.11 7.43 19.41
C GLY A 207 4.21 7.36 18.33
N ARG A 208 5.49 7.32 18.73
CA ARG A 208 6.63 7.23 17.78
C ARG A 208 6.69 5.88 17.06
N VAL A 209 6.37 4.79 17.77
CA VAL A 209 6.39 3.42 17.22
C VAL A 209 5.19 3.16 16.30
N ALA A 210 4.00 3.72 16.59
CA ALA A 210 2.84 3.62 15.71
C ALA A 210 3.07 4.22 14.31
N GLY A 211 3.89 5.27 14.25
CA GLY A 211 4.23 5.91 12.99
C GLY A 211 5.23 5.17 12.12
N ALA A 212 6.19 4.46 12.72
CA ALA A 212 7.10 3.59 11.99
C ALA A 212 6.32 2.43 11.31
N ALA A 213 5.40 1.81 12.06
CA ALA A 213 4.54 0.76 11.52
C ALA A 213 3.64 1.27 10.37
N ALA A 214 3.01 2.44 10.53
CA ALA A 214 2.21 3.04 9.46
C ALA A 214 3.03 3.31 8.20
N ARG A 215 4.25 3.86 8.32
CA ARG A 215 5.15 4.13 7.18
C ARG A 215 5.49 2.86 6.40
N VAL A 216 5.82 1.78 7.10
CA VAL A 216 6.19 0.51 6.45
C VAL A 216 4.99 -0.13 5.75
N ILE A 217 3.79 -0.03 6.33
CA ILE A 217 2.56 -0.50 5.66
C ILE A 217 2.24 0.37 4.44
N ILE A 218 2.35 1.71 4.54
CA ILE A 218 2.17 2.64 3.41
C ILE A 218 3.12 2.28 2.27
N SER A 219 4.39 2.05 2.60
CA SER A 219 5.43 1.63 1.66
C SER A 219 5.07 0.32 0.96
N ALA A 220 4.56 -0.66 1.69
CA ALA A 220 4.12 -1.93 1.10
C ALA A 220 2.91 -1.76 0.16
N ILE A 221 1.97 -0.85 0.48
CA ILE A 221 0.76 -0.60 -0.34
C ILE A 221 1.11 0.17 -1.63
N LEU A 222 1.92 1.23 -1.52
CA LEU A 222 2.24 2.11 -2.64
C LEU A 222 3.37 1.56 -3.53
N GLY A 223 4.20 0.66 -3.00
CA GLY A 223 5.42 0.19 -3.65
C GLY A 223 6.67 0.71 -2.95
N ASP A 224 7.77 -0.04 -3.13
CA ASP A 224 9.02 0.10 -2.39
C ASP A 224 9.63 1.52 -2.49
N PRO A 225 9.58 2.32 -1.42
CA PRO A 225 10.20 3.63 -1.37
C PRO A 225 11.63 3.55 -0.83
N SER A 226 12.34 2.42 -0.96
CA SER A 226 13.66 2.19 -0.33
C SER A 226 14.68 3.33 -0.50
N ALA A 227 14.65 4.13 -1.58
CA ALA A 227 15.52 5.31 -1.67
C ALA A 227 15.14 6.43 -0.68
N ILE A 228 13.85 6.60 -0.37
CA ILE A 228 13.35 7.53 0.64
C ILE A 228 13.79 7.08 2.04
N VAL A 229 13.75 5.77 2.33
CA VAL A 229 14.22 5.20 3.60
C VAL A 229 15.75 5.33 3.72
N ALA A 230 16.50 5.04 2.65
CA ALA A 230 17.94 5.18 2.60
C ALA A 230 18.40 6.64 2.77
N ALA A 231 17.69 7.61 2.19
CA ALA A 231 17.99 9.03 2.35
C ALA A 231 17.82 9.53 3.80
N VAL A 232 16.79 9.04 4.51
CA VAL A 232 16.55 9.39 5.92
C VAL A 232 17.61 8.74 6.82
N VAL A 233 17.99 7.49 6.57
CA VAL A 233 19.03 6.80 7.35
C VAL A 233 20.43 7.40 7.09
N GLY A 234 20.76 7.75 5.84
CA GLY A 234 22.01 8.43 5.49
C GLY A 234 22.15 9.82 6.14
N GLY A 235 21.05 10.58 6.22
CA GLY A 235 21.05 11.90 6.87
C GLY A 235 21.19 11.86 8.41
N ILE A 236 20.89 10.72 9.05
CA ILE A 236 21.06 10.52 10.50
C ILE A 236 22.47 10.01 10.82
N ILE A 237 23.13 9.31 9.90
CA ILE A 237 24.48 8.77 10.08
C ILE A 237 25.57 9.78 9.69
N SER A 238 25.25 10.82 8.92
CA SER A 238 26.19 11.90 8.55
C SER A 238 26.13 13.15 9.45
N LYS A 239 25.87 13.01 10.75
CA LYS A 239 26.09 14.08 11.75
C LYS A 239 26.85 13.57 12.95
#